data_AF-A0A4W6CYE1-F1
#
_entry.id   AF-A0A4W6CYE1-F1
#
_cell.length_a   1.000
_cell.length_b   1.000
_cell.length_c   1.000
_cell.angle_alpha   90.00
_cell.angle_beta   90.00
_cell.angle_gamma   90.00
#
_symmetry.space_group_name_H-M   'P 1'
#
loop_
_entity.id
_entity.type
_entity.pdbx_description
1 polymer ?
#
loop_
_entity_poly.entity_id
_entity_poly.type
_entity_poly.pdbx_seq_one_letter_code
_entity_poly.pdbx_strand_id
1 'polypeptide(L)'
;MGCAGFTCSKHSLCALNILYVMVSLLMIGIAAWGKWFGLVSSFQVVGGVIGVGVFLFFVALAGLIGAMKHHQVLLFFYMIVLFMVFIVQFSVSSACLAINREQQDHLLEVGWNNSQSTQRDVEKSLNCCGFKQVDPNGTCDAACFPNHSCLPCADKIQEHAGKVLHFVGGIGLFFSFTEVSHLSSS
;
A
#
# COMPACT_ATOMS: atom_id res chain seq x y z
N MET A 1 37.41 21.10 -0.74
CA MET A 1 36.66 20.29 -1.73
C MET A 1 35.18 20.40 -1.43
N GLY A 2 34.41 21.24 -2.12
CA GLY A 2 33.00 21.43 -1.81
C GLY A 2 32.37 22.33 -2.85
N CYS A 3 31.67 21.72 -3.81
CA CYS A 3 30.78 22.36 -4.80
C CYS A 3 30.11 21.34 -5.75
N ALA A 4 30.33 20.03 -5.59
CA ALA A 4 29.63 18.99 -6.36
C ALA A 4 28.31 18.50 -5.72
N GLY A 5 28.03 18.87 -4.46
CA GLY A 5 26.88 18.36 -3.70
C GLY A 5 25.54 18.99 -4.05
N PHE A 6 25.48 20.31 -4.24
CA PHE A 6 24.20 21.03 -4.44
C PHE A 6 23.57 20.78 -5.83
N THR A 7 24.38 20.77 -6.89
CA THR A 7 23.90 20.51 -8.25
C THR A 7 23.47 19.06 -8.44
N CYS A 8 24.21 18.11 -7.85
CA CYS A 8 23.85 16.69 -7.86
C CYS A 8 22.55 16.44 -7.07
N SER A 9 22.40 17.08 -5.91
CA SER A 9 21.16 16.99 -5.11
C SER A 9 19.94 17.57 -5.84
N LYS A 10 20.09 18.70 -6.56
CA LYS A 10 19.00 19.29 -7.36
C LYS A 10 18.55 18.39 -8.52
N HIS A 11 19.49 17.83 -9.27
CA HIS A 11 19.16 16.92 -10.37
C HIS A 11 18.57 15.59 -9.86
N SER A 12 19.09 15.07 -8.75
CA SER A 12 18.54 13.88 -8.10
C SER A 12 17.11 14.10 -7.59
N LEU A 13 16.86 15.24 -6.92
CA LEU A 13 15.53 15.61 -6.45
C LEU A 13 14.53 15.77 -7.60
N CYS A 14 14.96 16.39 -8.70
CA CYS A 14 14.16 16.52 -9.92
C CYS A 14 13.83 15.14 -10.52
N ALA A 15 14.83 14.26 -10.65
CA ALA A 15 14.65 12.90 -11.17
C ALA A 15 13.72 12.06 -10.28
N LEU A 16 13.85 12.16 -8.95
CA LEU A 16 12.97 11.48 -7.99
C LEU A 16 11.51 11.94 -8.13
N ASN A 17 11.26 13.25 -8.23
CA ASN A 17 9.90 13.76 -8.42
C ASN A 17 9.31 13.36 -9.78
N ILE A 18 10.11 13.36 -10.86
CA ILE A 18 9.65 12.86 -12.17
C ILE A 18 9.29 11.37 -12.09
N LEU A 19 10.10 10.56 -11.39
CA LEU A 19 9.79 9.16 -11.15
C LEU A 19 8.47 9.00 -10.38
N TYR A 20 8.23 9.81 -9.34
CA TYR A 20 6.96 9.80 -8.61
C TYR A 20 5.76 10.21 -9.47
N VAL A 21 5.92 11.18 -10.37
CA VAL A 21 4.87 11.49 -11.37
C VAL A 21 4.56 10.26 -12.22
N MET A 22 5.59 9.57 -12.76
CA MET A 22 5.40 8.37 -13.58
C MET A 22 4.69 7.25 -12.81
N VAL A 23 5.12 6.96 -11.57
CA VAL A 23 4.50 5.94 -10.72
C VAL A 23 3.05 6.30 -10.41
N SER A 24 2.75 7.56 -10.10
CA SER A 24 1.40 8.02 -9.79
C SER A 24 0.43 7.85 -10.97
N LEU A 25 0.84 8.23 -12.18
CA LEU A 25 0.05 8.06 -13.40
C LEU A 25 -0.19 6.58 -13.72
N LEU A 26 0.82 5.74 -13.49
CA LEU A 26 0.72 4.30 -13.68
C LEU A 26 -0.26 3.66 -12.68
N MET A 27 -0.23 4.06 -11.40
CA MET A 27 -1.19 3.59 -10.40
C MET A 27 -2.63 3.99 -10.74
N ILE A 28 -2.85 5.25 -11.12
CA ILE A 28 -4.17 5.74 -11.55
C ILE A 28 -4.64 4.97 -12.80
N GLY A 29 -3.75 4.80 -13.79
CA GLY A 29 -4.05 4.13 -15.05
C GLY A 29 -4.44 2.66 -14.86
N ILE A 30 -3.65 1.90 -14.10
CA ILE A 30 -3.92 0.48 -13.84
C ILE A 30 -5.21 0.31 -13.02
N ALA A 31 -5.43 1.15 -12.00
CA ALA A 31 -6.64 1.06 -11.17
C ALA A 31 -7.91 1.41 -11.96
N ALA A 32 -7.85 2.43 -12.81
CA ALA A 32 -8.95 2.80 -13.70
C ALA A 32 -9.24 1.72 -14.76
N TRP A 33 -8.18 1.16 -15.36
CA TRP A 33 -8.29 0.06 -16.32
C TRP A 33 -8.88 -1.20 -15.67
N GLY A 34 -8.41 -1.60 -14.49
CA GLY A 34 -8.91 -2.77 -13.77
C GLY A 34 -10.39 -2.68 -13.40
N LYS A 35 -10.88 -1.47 -13.08
CA LYS A 35 -12.31 -1.22 -12.86
C LYS A 35 -13.14 -1.40 -14.13
N TRP A 36 -12.62 -0.96 -15.29
CA TRP A 36 -13.34 -1.03 -16.57
C TRP A 36 -13.57 -2.47 -17.02
N PHE A 37 -12.61 -3.38 -16.80
CA PHE A 37 -12.74 -4.79 -17.16
C PHE A 37 -13.50 -5.64 -16.13
N GLY A 38 -13.95 -5.06 -15.02
CA GLY A 38 -14.61 -5.80 -13.95
C GLY A 38 -13.69 -6.82 -13.26
N LEU A 39 -12.37 -6.69 -13.41
CA LEU A 39 -11.37 -7.61 -12.83
C LEU A 39 -11.12 -7.35 -11.34
N VAL A 40 -11.52 -6.19 -10.81
CA VAL A 40 -11.25 -5.84 -9.40
C VAL A 40 -12.53 -5.84 -8.58
N SER A 41 -12.53 -6.70 -7.56
CA SER A 41 -13.69 -7.08 -6.76
C SER A 41 -14.14 -6.11 -5.66
N SER A 42 -13.34 -5.09 -5.32
CA SER A 42 -13.70 -4.14 -4.25
C SER A 42 -13.49 -2.68 -4.67
N PHE A 43 -14.58 -1.92 -4.67
CA PHE A 43 -14.56 -0.48 -4.91
C PHE A 43 -13.73 0.29 -3.88
N GLN A 44 -13.64 -0.21 -2.64
CA GLN A 44 -12.89 0.45 -1.57
C GLN A 44 -11.38 0.37 -1.80
N VAL A 45 -10.86 -0.80 -2.16
CA VAL A 45 -9.43 -1.00 -2.43
C VAL A 45 -9.00 -0.18 -3.65
N VAL A 46 -9.80 -0.23 -4.72
CA VAL A 46 -9.55 0.56 -5.94
C VAL A 46 -9.58 2.06 -5.63
N GLY A 47 -10.57 2.52 -4.86
CA GLY A 47 -10.66 3.92 -4.43
C GLY A 47 -9.44 4.38 -3.64
N GLY A 48 -8.94 3.52 -2.74
CA GLY A 48 -7.69 3.77 -2.00
C GLY A 48 -6.47 3.92 -2.92
N VAL A 49 -6.28 2.99 -3.86
CA VAL A 49 -5.15 3.03 -4.82
C VAL A 49 -5.20 4.28 -5.69
N ILE A 50 -6.38 4.64 -6.22
CA ILE A 50 -6.56 5.86 -7.01
C ILE A 50 -6.30 7.11 -6.15
N GLY A 51 -6.82 7.15 -4.93
CA GLY A 51 -6.63 8.27 -4.00
C GLY A 51 -5.15 8.51 -3.68
N VAL A 52 -4.41 7.45 -3.36
CA VAL A 52 -2.95 7.52 -3.14
C VAL A 52 -2.24 7.99 -4.41
N GLY A 53 -2.61 7.48 -5.58
CA GLY A 53 -2.03 7.91 -6.86
C GLY A 53 -2.23 9.41 -7.11
N VAL A 54 -3.45 9.93 -6.94
CA VAL A 54 -3.75 11.35 -7.12
C VAL A 54 -3.00 12.22 -6.12
N PHE A 55 -2.95 11.82 -4.85
CA PHE A 55 -2.20 12.53 -3.83
C PHE A 55 -0.70 12.62 -4.18
N LEU A 56 -0.08 11.50 -4.54
CA LEU A 56 1.33 11.45 -4.95
C LEU A 56 1.62 12.31 -6.18
N PHE A 57 0.70 12.38 -7.14
CA PHE A 57 0.85 13.23 -8.32
C PHE A 57 0.97 14.72 -7.95
N PHE A 58 0.10 15.22 -7.07
CA PHE A 58 0.16 16.61 -6.61
C PHE A 58 1.42 16.92 -5.81
N VAL A 59 1.82 16.02 -4.91
CA VAL A 59 3.05 16.16 -4.12
C VAL A 59 4.28 16.20 -5.04
N ALA A 60 4.35 15.30 -6.03
CA ALA A 60 5.45 15.24 -6.97
C ALA A 60 5.50 16.50 -7.87
N LEU A 61 4.35 17.03 -8.29
CA LEU A 61 4.29 18.28 -9.06
C LEU A 61 4.76 19.47 -8.22
N ALA A 62 4.31 19.58 -6.96
CA ALA A 62 4.77 20.62 -6.04
C ALA A 62 6.28 20.53 -5.77
N GLY A 63 6.81 19.31 -5.57
CA GLY A 63 8.24 19.06 -5.41
C GLY A 63 9.05 19.44 -6.65
N LEU A 64 8.57 19.09 -7.85
CA LEU A 64 9.22 19.44 -9.12
C LEU A 64 9.26 20.95 -9.36
N ILE A 65 8.12 21.64 -9.18
CA ILE A 65 8.05 23.10 -9.32
C ILE A 65 8.92 23.77 -8.25
N GLY A 66 8.91 23.28 -7.00
CA GLY A 66 9.74 23.78 -5.91
C GLY A 66 11.23 23.69 -6.23
N ALA A 67 11.67 22.56 -6.78
CA ALA A 67 13.05 22.34 -7.20
C ALA A 67 13.47 23.24 -8.38
N MET A 68 12.57 23.47 -9.35
CA MET A 68 12.87 24.26 -10.54
C MET A 68 12.83 25.78 -10.30
N LYS A 69 11.81 26.26 -9.59
CA LYS A 69 11.50 27.70 -9.49
C LYS A 69 12.11 28.41 -8.27
N HIS A 70 12.84 27.71 -7.40
CA HIS A 70 13.37 28.27 -6.13
C HIS A 70 12.31 29.05 -5.33
N HIS A 71 11.04 28.66 -5.44
CA HIS A 71 9.95 29.35 -4.77
C HIS A 71 9.89 28.87 -3.30
N GLN A 72 10.50 29.62 -2.39
CA GLN A 72 10.64 29.24 -0.97
C GLN A 72 9.29 28.87 -0.31
N VAL A 73 8.20 29.56 -0.66
CA VAL A 73 6.87 29.26 -0.10
C VAL A 73 6.33 27.90 -0.57
N LEU A 74 6.62 27.49 -1.80
CA LEU A 74 6.15 26.19 -2.31
C LEU A 74 6.93 25.04 -1.65
N LEU A 75 8.23 25.25 -1.42
CA LEU A 75 9.05 24.30 -0.68
C LEU A 75 8.58 24.16 0.78
N PHE A 76 8.11 25.26 1.40
CA PHE A 76 7.51 25.21 2.73
C PHE A 76 6.25 24.33 2.79
N PHE A 77 5.34 24.48 1.83
CA PHE A 77 4.17 23.60 1.74
C PHE A 77 4.57 22.13 1.49
N TYR A 78 5.57 21.90 0.63
CA TYR A 78 6.09 20.56 0.38
C TYR A 78 6.64 19.91 1.65
N MET A 79 7.39 20.65 2.48
CA MET A 79 7.91 20.14 3.76
C MET A 79 6.80 19.83 4.77
N ILE A 80 5.74 20.65 4.84
CA ILE A 80 4.57 20.36 5.69
C ILE A 80 3.90 19.06 5.25
N VAL A 81 3.71 18.88 3.93
CA VAL A 81 3.05 17.68 3.41
C VAL A 81 3.90 16.43 3.65
N LEU A 82 5.21 16.49 3.42
CA LEU A 82 6.11 15.40 3.77
C LEU A 82 6.03 15.07 5.26
N PHE A 83 6.09 16.07 6.14
CA PHE A 83 5.94 15.82 7.58
C PHE A 83 4.63 15.11 7.96
N MET A 84 3.51 15.45 7.32
CA MET A 84 2.24 14.74 7.52
C MET A 84 2.31 13.30 7.00
N VAL A 85 2.93 13.07 5.84
CA VAL A 85 3.15 11.73 5.28
C VAL A 85 4.03 10.89 6.22
N PHE A 86 5.12 11.46 6.75
CA PHE A 86 5.97 10.82 7.74
C PHE A 86 5.17 10.35 8.97
N ILE A 87 4.30 11.19 9.54
CA ILE A 87 3.46 10.80 10.70
C ILE A 87 2.55 9.61 10.34
N VAL A 88 1.92 9.65 9.17
CA VAL A 88 1.03 8.57 8.72
C VAL A 88 1.82 7.28 8.43
N GLN A 89 2.97 7.37 7.76
CA GLN A 89 3.82 6.21 7.48
C GLN A 89 4.34 5.59 8.76
N PHE A 90 4.89 6.39 9.68
CA PHE A 90 5.40 5.89 10.95
C PHE A 90 4.31 5.23 11.79
N SER A 91 3.11 5.83 11.87
CA SER A 91 1.97 5.26 12.60
C SER A 91 1.46 3.96 11.98
N VAL A 92 1.26 3.92 10.65
CA VAL A 92 0.81 2.70 9.96
C VAL A 92 1.87 1.60 10.05
N SER A 93 3.15 1.93 9.85
CA SER A 93 4.23 0.95 9.93
C SER A 93 4.41 0.37 11.32
N SER A 94 4.34 1.20 12.37
CA SER A 94 4.37 0.72 13.76
C SER A 94 3.15 -0.13 14.09
N ALA A 95 1.95 0.26 13.62
CA ALA A 95 0.74 -0.55 13.77
C ALA A 95 0.87 -1.93 13.08
N CYS A 96 1.41 -1.99 11.86
CA CYS A 96 1.65 -3.24 11.14
C CYS A 96 2.69 -4.16 11.82
N LEU A 97 3.67 -3.59 12.53
CA LEU A 97 4.65 -4.37 13.31
C LEU A 97 4.10 -4.84 14.66
N ALA A 98 3.26 -4.02 15.29
CA ALA A 98 2.72 -4.28 16.63
C ALA A 98 1.47 -5.17 16.63
N ILE A 99 0.90 -5.47 15.45
CA ILE A 99 -0.34 -6.23 15.34
C ILE A 99 -0.18 -7.68 15.83
N ASN A 100 -1.01 -8.08 16.77
CA ASN A 100 -1.04 -9.46 17.27
C ASN A 100 -2.04 -10.33 16.50
N ARG A 101 -1.90 -11.66 16.67
CA ARG A 101 -2.74 -12.69 16.03
C ARG A 101 -4.24 -12.45 16.25
N GLU A 102 -4.66 -12.11 17.45
CA GLU A 102 -6.09 -11.89 17.77
C GLU A 102 -6.67 -10.65 17.06
N GLN A 103 -5.93 -9.54 17.03
CA GLN A 103 -6.34 -8.33 16.31
C GLN A 103 -6.41 -8.59 14.80
N GLN A 104 -5.44 -9.36 14.29
CA GLN A 104 -5.41 -9.75 12.90
C GLN A 104 -6.60 -10.66 12.54
N ASP A 105 -6.97 -11.63 13.39
CA ASP A 105 -8.13 -12.50 13.18
C ASP A 105 -9.42 -11.67 13.07
N HIS A 106 -9.64 -10.73 13.98
CA HIS A 106 -10.81 -9.85 13.94
C HIS A 106 -10.86 -9.00 12.66
N LEU A 107 -9.74 -8.41 12.24
CA LEU A 107 -9.68 -7.61 11.01
C LEU A 107 -9.93 -8.45 9.76
N LEU A 108 -9.38 -9.67 9.73
CA LEU A 108 -9.61 -10.62 8.65
C LEU A 108 -11.05 -11.12 8.60
N GLU A 109 -11.70 -11.32 9.76
CA GLU A 109 -13.11 -11.73 9.83
C GLU A 109 -14.04 -10.64 9.28
N VAL A 110 -13.81 -9.39 9.68
CA VAL A 110 -14.53 -8.23 9.13
C VAL A 110 -14.29 -8.08 7.63
N GLY A 111 -13.04 -8.26 7.18
CA GLY A 111 -12.67 -8.21 5.76
C GLY A 111 -13.29 -9.35 4.95
N TRP A 112 -13.32 -10.56 5.52
CA TRP A 112 -13.93 -11.74 4.91
C TRP A 112 -15.41 -11.49 4.65
N ASN A 113 -16.15 -10.99 5.65
CA ASN A 113 -17.59 -10.74 5.54
C ASN A 113 -17.98 -9.55 4.63
N ASN A 114 -17.01 -8.74 4.17
CA ASN A 114 -17.28 -7.56 3.36
C ASN A 114 -17.58 -7.90 1.90
N SER A 115 -16.87 -8.86 1.29
CA SER A 115 -17.00 -9.16 -0.14
C SER A 115 -16.90 -10.65 -0.48
N GLN A 116 -18.02 -11.23 -0.93
CA GLN A 116 -18.08 -12.63 -1.38
C GLN A 116 -17.15 -12.91 -2.57
N SER A 117 -16.92 -11.92 -3.42
CA SER A 117 -16.06 -12.09 -4.58
C SER A 117 -14.58 -12.19 -4.18
N THR A 118 -14.14 -11.40 -3.19
CA THR A 118 -12.81 -11.54 -2.58
C THR A 118 -12.65 -12.86 -1.85
N GLN A 119 -13.71 -13.39 -1.23
CA GLN A 119 -13.68 -14.73 -0.64
C GLN A 119 -13.32 -15.78 -1.70
N ARG A 120 -14.03 -15.81 -2.84
CA ARG A 120 -13.77 -16.79 -3.92
C ARG A 120 -12.35 -16.70 -4.49
N ASP A 121 -11.85 -15.48 -4.69
CA ASP A 121 -10.47 -15.27 -5.15
C ASP A 121 -9.45 -15.84 -4.17
N VAL A 122 -9.67 -15.63 -2.86
CA VAL A 122 -8.81 -16.15 -1.80
C VAL A 122 -8.91 -17.67 -1.70
N GLU A 123 -10.11 -18.24 -1.73
CA GLU A 123 -10.34 -19.69 -1.70
C GLU A 123 -9.62 -20.39 -2.87
N LYS A 124 -9.73 -19.83 -4.07
CA LYS A 124 -9.06 -20.33 -5.27
C LYS A 124 -7.53 -20.16 -5.20
N SER A 125 -7.04 -19.03 -4.71
CA SER A 125 -5.61 -18.72 -4.66
C SER A 125 -4.86 -19.48 -3.56
N LEU A 126 -5.46 -19.65 -2.38
CA LEU A 126 -4.86 -20.32 -1.22
C LEU A 126 -5.29 -21.79 -1.07
N ASN A 127 -6.20 -22.26 -1.92
CA ASN A 127 -6.71 -23.63 -1.94
C ASN A 127 -7.21 -24.04 -0.53
N CYS A 128 -8.20 -23.29 -0.05
CA CYS A 128 -8.88 -23.43 1.24
C CYS A 128 -10.36 -23.03 1.06
N CYS A 129 -11.23 -23.36 2.01
CA CYS A 129 -12.64 -23.00 1.93
C CYS A 129 -13.17 -22.50 3.27
N GLY A 130 -14.00 -21.46 3.23
CA GLY A 130 -14.58 -20.86 4.44
C GLY A 130 -13.54 -20.19 5.35
N PHE A 131 -13.99 -19.33 6.26
CA PHE A 131 -13.08 -18.59 7.14
C PHE A 131 -12.57 -19.47 8.29
N LYS A 132 -13.42 -19.73 9.30
CA LYS A 132 -13.08 -20.57 10.48
C LYS A 132 -13.55 -22.02 10.35
N GLN A 133 -14.55 -22.28 9.50
CA GLN A 133 -15.11 -23.61 9.28
C GLN A 133 -15.39 -23.82 7.79
N VAL A 134 -15.21 -25.05 7.33
CA VAL A 134 -15.55 -25.48 5.97
C VAL A 134 -16.98 -25.97 5.99
N ASP A 135 -17.84 -25.40 5.13
CA ASP A 135 -19.17 -25.94 4.90
C ASP A 135 -19.11 -27.01 3.79
N PRO A 136 -19.28 -28.31 4.11
CA PRO A 136 -19.21 -29.39 3.13
C PRO A 136 -20.41 -29.39 2.16
N ASN A 137 -21.53 -28.77 2.53
CA ASN A 137 -22.70 -28.64 1.66
C ASN A 137 -22.71 -27.30 0.89
N GLY A 138 -21.74 -26.43 1.16
CA GLY A 138 -21.57 -25.16 0.49
C GLY A 138 -21.01 -25.29 -0.92
N THR A 139 -20.73 -24.14 -1.53
CA THR A 139 -20.02 -24.07 -2.82
C THR A 139 -18.69 -23.36 -2.60
N CYS A 140 -17.59 -23.98 -3.04
CA CYS A 140 -16.25 -23.40 -2.96
C CYS A 140 -15.49 -23.70 -4.26
N ASP A 141 -14.82 -22.69 -4.81
CA ASP A 141 -14.10 -22.76 -6.10
C ASP A 141 -12.67 -23.32 -5.96
N ALA A 142 -12.27 -23.73 -4.76
CA ALA A 142 -10.95 -24.29 -4.49
C ALA A 142 -10.79 -25.70 -5.05
N ALA A 143 -9.59 -26.04 -5.54
CA ALA A 143 -9.30 -27.35 -6.09
C ALA A 143 -9.36 -28.49 -5.06
N CYS A 144 -9.23 -28.19 -3.77
CA CYS A 144 -9.38 -29.17 -2.69
C CYS A 144 -10.84 -29.56 -2.39
N PHE A 145 -11.82 -28.77 -2.86
CA PHE A 145 -13.23 -28.92 -2.46
C PHE A 145 -13.87 -30.22 -2.96
N PRO A 146 -13.68 -30.66 -4.23
CA PRO A 146 -14.24 -31.92 -4.72
C PRO A 146 -13.81 -33.15 -3.90
N ASN A 147 -12.59 -33.14 -3.36
CA ASN A 147 -12.02 -34.23 -2.59
C ASN A 147 -12.30 -34.12 -1.07
N HIS A 148 -13.10 -33.14 -0.63
CA HIS A 148 -13.42 -32.89 0.78
C HIS A 148 -12.17 -32.78 1.68
N SER A 149 -11.05 -32.32 1.12
CA SER A 149 -9.76 -32.22 1.81
C SER A 149 -9.35 -30.79 2.14
N CYS A 150 -10.27 -29.83 1.94
CA CYS A 150 -10.01 -28.43 2.26
C CYS A 150 -9.92 -28.19 3.77
N LEU A 151 -9.02 -27.27 4.11
CA LEU A 151 -8.89 -26.70 5.44
C LEU A 151 -9.51 -25.28 5.45
N PRO A 152 -9.87 -24.75 6.63
CA PRO A 152 -10.29 -23.36 6.78
C PRO A 152 -9.22 -22.38 6.30
N CYS A 153 -9.64 -21.23 5.75
CA CYS A 153 -8.74 -20.22 5.23
C CYS A 153 -8.10 -19.33 6.32
N ALA A 154 -8.70 -19.21 7.51
CA ALA A 154 -8.27 -18.27 8.55
C ALA A 154 -6.77 -18.40 8.88
N ASP A 155 -6.28 -19.60 9.20
CA ASP A 155 -4.88 -19.81 9.58
C ASP A 155 -3.90 -19.48 8.45
N LYS A 156 -4.23 -19.91 7.22
CA LYS A 156 -3.41 -19.62 6.02
C LYS A 156 -3.33 -18.11 5.78
N ILE A 157 -4.48 -17.44 5.75
CA ILE A 157 -4.54 -15.99 5.52
C ILE A 157 -3.78 -15.26 6.61
N GLN A 158 -3.96 -15.66 7.88
CA GLN A 158 -3.30 -15.02 9.01
C GLN A 158 -1.77 -15.17 8.96
N GLU A 159 -1.26 -16.34 8.60
CA GLU A 159 0.19 -16.54 8.42
C GLU A 159 0.75 -15.67 7.27
N HIS A 160 0.08 -15.66 6.12
CA HIS A 160 0.51 -14.86 4.97
C HIS A 160 0.44 -13.36 5.27
N ALA A 161 -0.69 -12.88 5.79
CA ALA A 161 -0.88 -11.48 6.10
C ALA A 161 0.07 -11.01 7.21
N GLY A 162 0.38 -11.84 8.21
CA GLY A 162 1.33 -11.48 9.27
C GLY A 162 2.75 -11.26 8.72
N LYS A 163 3.22 -12.16 7.86
CA LYS A 163 4.52 -12.03 7.17
C LYS A 163 4.57 -10.76 6.32
N VAL A 164 3.52 -10.49 5.55
CA VAL A 164 3.42 -9.30 4.69
C VAL A 164 3.36 -8.02 5.51
N LEU A 165 2.55 -7.97 6.57
CA LEU A 165 2.42 -6.79 7.45
C LEU A 165 3.75 -6.44 8.12
N HIS A 166 4.47 -7.44 8.65
CA HIS A 166 5.77 -7.21 9.27
C HIS A 166 6.82 -6.73 8.25
N PHE A 167 6.82 -7.31 7.04
CA PHE A 167 7.72 -6.89 5.97
C PHE A 167 7.42 -5.46 5.48
N VAL A 168 6.16 -5.15 5.17
CA VAL A 168 5.73 -3.83 4.70
C VAL A 168 5.89 -2.77 5.78
N GLY A 169 5.59 -3.10 7.04
CA GLY A 169 5.83 -2.21 8.17
C GLY A 169 7.32 -1.91 8.34
N GLY A 170 8.20 -2.90 8.18
CA GLY A 170 9.65 -2.70 8.25
C GLY A 170 10.16 -1.77 7.13
N ILE A 171 9.68 -1.99 5.91
CA ILE A 171 9.98 -1.12 4.76
C ILE A 171 9.49 0.31 5.03
N GLY A 172 8.26 0.48 5.49
CA GLY A 172 7.70 1.81 5.75
C GLY A 172 8.43 2.57 6.86
N LEU A 173 8.90 1.88 7.92
CA LEU A 173 9.78 2.50 8.92
C LEU A 173 11.11 2.95 8.32
N PHE A 174 11.73 2.13 7.48
CA PHE A 174 12.98 2.48 6.80
C PHE A 174 12.83 3.73 5.91
N PHE A 175 11.74 3.78 5.13
CA PHE A 175 11.43 4.97 4.31
C PHE A 175 11.16 6.20 5.18
N SER A 176 10.41 6.05 6.27
CA SER A 176 10.13 7.15 7.22
C SER A 176 11.43 7.76 7.78
N PHE A 177 12.43 6.94 8.14
CA PHE A 177 13.72 7.43 8.61
C PHE A 177 14.53 8.14 7.52
N THR A 178 14.45 7.66 6.29
CA THR A 178 15.11 8.28 5.13
C THR A 178 14.47 9.64 4.84
N GLU A 179 13.15 9.76 4.97
CA GLU A 179 12.41 11.01 4.81
C GLU A 179 12.80 12.06 5.87
N VAL A 180 12.92 11.66 7.15
CA VAL A 180 13.42 12.55 8.22
C VAL A 180 14.83 13.05 7.93
N SER A 181 15.69 12.20 7.39
CA SER A 181 17.06 12.59 7.03
C SER A 181 17.06 13.63 5.90
N HIS A 182 16.13 13.53 4.95
CA HIS A 182 15.94 14.52 3.89
C HIS A 182 15.36 15.85 4.41
N LEU A 183 14.40 15.80 5.34
CA LEU A 183 13.84 16.99 6.02
C LEU A 183 14.90 17.75 6.82
N SER A 184 15.84 17.05 7.47
CA SER A 184 16.92 17.66 8.26
C SER A 184 18.02 18.32 7.40
N SER A 185 18.20 17.85 6.16
CA SER A 185 19.25 18.33 5.25
C SER A 185 18.81 19.46 4.31
N SER A 186 17.53 19.81 4.27
CA SER A 186 16.94 20.80 3.35
C SER A 186 16.65 22.13 4.05
#